data_AF-A0A9D7J8L6-F1
#
_entry.id   AF-A0A9D7J8L6-F1
#
_cell.length_a   1.000
_cell.length_b   1.000
_cell.length_c   1.000
_cell.angle_alpha   90.00
_cell.angle_beta   90.00
_cell.angle_gamma   90.00
#
_symmetry.space_group_name_H-M   'P 1'
#
loop_
_entity.id
_entity.type
_entity.pdbx_description
1 polymer ?
#
loop_
_entity_poly.entity_id
_entity_poly.type
_entity_poly.pdbx_seq_one_letter_code
_entity_poly.pdbx_strand_id
1 'polypeptide(L)'
;MARRIPAIFVPLDVNLPHDDAIRAAGPWAELLYVRGLAYAKRCRPDGAIPKYDLAVVAIAIPGSAKSHAAALVAAGLWVDKGDHWGIRSWLKWNLSIEEQAAEKERKRLGAILTNHKKHAERVESCPICRGEMSA
;
A
#
# COMPACT_ATOMS: atom_id res chain seq x y z
N MET A 1 -11.32 -19.37 -16.31
CA MET A 1 -11.62 -17.95 -16.01
C MET A 1 -11.19 -17.64 -14.59
N ALA A 2 -10.30 -16.67 -14.37
CA ALA A 2 -9.90 -16.29 -13.02
C ALA A 2 -11.05 -15.53 -12.32
N ARG A 3 -11.28 -15.82 -11.04
CA ARG A 3 -12.32 -15.17 -10.24
C ARG A 3 -11.94 -13.71 -9.96
N ARG A 4 -12.95 -12.87 -9.70
CA ARG A 4 -12.74 -11.46 -9.32
C ARG A 4 -11.94 -11.40 -8.01
N ILE A 5 -10.76 -10.79 -8.08
CA ILE A 5 -9.92 -10.54 -6.90
C ILE A 5 -10.61 -9.56 -5.93
N PRO A 6 -10.35 -9.67 -4.62
CA PRO A 6 -10.84 -8.70 -3.63
C PRO A 6 -10.44 -7.26 -4.00
N ALA A 7 -11.24 -6.29 -3.54
CA ALA A 7 -11.02 -4.88 -3.86
C ALA A 7 -9.65 -4.35 -3.37
N ILE A 8 -9.15 -4.89 -2.26
CA ILE A 8 -7.82 -4.58 -1.71
C ILE A 8 -7.07 -5.90 -1.57
N PHE A 9 -5.94 -6.02 -2.24
CA PHE A 9 -5.06 -7.18 -2.18
C PHE A 9 -3.60 -6.77 -2.30
N VAL A 10 -2.71 -7.63 -1.85
CA VAL A 10 -1.26 -7.54 -2.07
C VAL A 10 -0.88 -8.59 -3.09
N PRO A 11 -0.32 -8.22 -4.26
CA PRO A 11 0.30 -9.20 -5.14
C PRO A 11 1.58 -9.72 -4.47
N LEU A 12 1.69 -11.04 -4.35
CA LEU A 12 2.89 -11.71 -3.83
C LEU A 12 3.60 -12.40 -4.98
N ASP A 13 4.91 -12.21 -5.09
CA ASP A 13 5.72 -12.98 -6.04
C ASP A 13 5.72 -14.45 -5.62
N VAL A 14 5.39 -15.33 -6.56
CA VAL A 14 5.39 -16.78 -6.34
C VAL A 14 6.78 -17.33 -6.04
N ASN A 15 7.84 -16.61 -6.42
CA ASN A 15 9.22 -16.96 -6.14
C ASN A 15 9.72 -16.46 -4.77
N LEU A 16 8.88 -15.81 -3.95
CA LEU A 16 9.27 -15.32 -2.63
C LEU A 16 10.00 -16.37 -1.76
N PRO A 17 9.58 -17.65 -1.70
CA PRO A 17 10.29 -18.67 -0.91
C PRO A 17 11.72 -18.96 -1.39
N HIS A 18 12.06 -18.55 -2.61
CA HIS A 18 13.39 -18.72 -3.22
C HIS A 18 14.25 -17.45 -3.09
N ASP A 19 13.72 -16.34 -2.58
CA ASP A 19 14.49 -15.12 -2.33
C ASP A 19 15.50 -15.37 -1.18
N ASP A 20 16.78 -15.14 -1.43
CA ASP A 20 17.85 -15.41 -0.49
C ASP A 20 17.72 -14.60 0.81
N ALA A 21 17.22 -13.35 0.74
CA ALA A 21 17.01 -12.51 1.91
C ALA A 21 15.84 -13.02 2.76
N ILE A 22 14.76 -13.50 2.13
CA ILE A 22 13.63 -14.13 2.83
C ILE A 22 14.10 -15.39 3.56
N ARG A 23 14.83 -16.27 2.86
CA ARG A 23 15.36 -17.50 3.44
C ARG A 23 16.34 -17.22 4.58
N ALA A 24 17.19 -16.20 4.45
CA ALA A 24 18.13 -15.78 5.49
C ALA A 24 17.42 -15.20 6.74
N ALA A 25 16.31 -14.50 6.57
CA ALA A 25 15.53 -13.95 7.68
C ALA A 25 14.83 -15.04 8.52
N GLY A 26 14.50 -16.17 7.89
CA GLY A 26 13.87 -17.32 8.52
C GLY A 26 12.34 -17.32 8.44
N PRO A 27 11.70 -18.46 8.75
CA PRO A 27 10.28 -18.71 8.41
C PRO A 27 9.30 -17.80 9.15
N TRP A 28 9.59 -17.46 10.41
CA TRP A 28 8.73 -16.57 11.19
C TRP A 28 8.87 -15.10 10.77
N ALA A 29 10.07 -14.71 10.34
CA ALA A 29 10.32 -13.40 9.76
C ALA A 29 9.64 -13.28 8.39
N GLU A 30 9.65 -14.34 7.56
CA GLU A 30 8.89 -14.39 6.31
C GLU A 30 7.38 -14.18 6.55
N LEU A 31 6.79 -14.90 7.51
CA LEU A 31 5.38 -14.71 7.85
C LEU A 31 5.10 -13.26 8.32
N LEU A 32 6.01 -12.70 9.13
CA LEU A 32 5.92 -11.30 9.56
C LEU A 32 6.01 -10.34 8.37
N TYR A 33 6.89 -10.61 7.40
CA TYR A 33 7.05 -9.81 6.19
C TYR A 33 5.77 -9.80 5.35
N VAL A 34 5.19 -10.98 5.07
CA VAL A 34 3.94 -11.10 4.30
C VAL A 34 2.80 -10.36 4.99
N ARG A 35 2.69 -10.48 6.32
CA ARG A 35 1.68 -9.73 7.09
C ARG A 35 1.96 -8.23 7.12
N GLY A 36 3.23 -7.83 7.15
CA GLY A 36 3.65 -6.45 7.02
C GLY A 36 3.20 -5.82 5.70
N LEU A 37 3.32 -6.55 4.58
CA LEU A 37 2.81 -6.11 3.28
C LEU A 37 1.29 -5.88 3.33
N ALA A 38 0.53 -6.83 3.88
CA ALA A 38 -0.91 -6.73 4.00
C ALA A 38 -1.35 -5.58 4.91
N TYR A 39 -0.67 -5.40 6.05
CA TYR A 39 -0.88 -4.27 6.96
C TYR A 39 -0.62 -2.94 6.25
N ALA A 40 0.51 -2.79 5.58
CA ALA A 40 0.86 -1.56 4.88
C ALA A 40 -0.14 -1.23 3.77
N LYS A 41 -0.54 -2.22 2.97
CA LYS A 41 -1.53 -2.02 1.90
C LYS A 41 -2.87 -1.49 2.41
N ARG A 42 -3.28 -1.93 3.61
CA ARG A 42 -4.56 -1.53 4.22
C ARG A 42 -4.48 -0.20 4.95
N CYS A 43 -3.41 0.02 5.71
CA CYS A 43 -3.35 1.09 6.71
C CYS A 43 -2.38 2.21 6.37
N ARG A 44 -1.31 1.93 5.61
CA ARG A 44 -0.14 2.81 5.46
C ARG A 44 0.41 2.74 4.03
N PRO A 45 -0.10 3.57 3.11
CA PRO A 45 0.17 3.41 1.69
C PRO A 45 1.62 3.63 1.28
N ASP A 46 2.44 4.28 2.11
CA ASP A 46 3.89 4.45 1.88
C ASP A 46 4.75 3.25 2.30
N GLY A 47 4.14 2.13 2.72
CA GLY A 47 4.89 0.92 3.07
C GLY A 47 5.49 0.97 4.48
N ALA A 48 4.92 1.78 5.35
CA ALA A 48 5.40 1.97 6.72
C ALA A 48 4.69 1.03 7.71
N ILE A 49 5.46 0.48 8.65
CA ILE A 49 4.99 -0.31 9.78
C ILE A 49 5.44 0.38 11.06
N PRO A 50 4.55 1.11 11.77
CA PRO A 50 4.91 1.75 13.02
C PRO A 50 5.37 0.73 14.07
N LYS A 51 6.40 1.07 14.86
CA LYS A 51 6.96 0.14 15.85
C LYS A 51 5.95 -0.29 16.91
N TYR A 52 4.99 0.58 17.25
CA TYR A 52 3.92 0.29 18.21
C TYR A 52 2.92 -0.74 17.67
N ASP A 53 2.77 -0.88 16.35
CA ASP A 53 1.87 -1.84 15.70
C ASP A 53 2.51 -3.22 15.48
N LEU A 54 3.78 -3.41 15.84
CA LEU A 54 4.49 -4.68 15.65
C LEU A 54 3.71 -5.87 16.24
N ALA A 55 3.10 -5.69 17.43
CA ALA A 55 2.32 -6.75 18.08
C ALA A 55 1.08 -7.16 17.28
N VAL A 56 0.48 -6.22 16.54
CA VAL A 56 -0.68 -6.48 15.68
C VAL A 56 -0.25 -7.28 14.45
N VAL A 57 0.85 -6.88 13.81
CA VAL A 57 1.36 -7.58 12.61
C VAL A 57 1.89 -8.97 12.95
N ALA A 58 2.55 -9.10 14.10
CA ALA A 58 3.15 -10.34 14.57
C ALA A 58 2.19 -11.26 15.36
N ILE A 59 0.89 -11.00 15.36
CA ILE A 59 -0.08 -11.73 16.17
C ILE A 59 0.04 -13.26 16.01
N ALA A 60 0.21 -13.99 17.11
CA ALA A 60 0.38 -15.45 17.12
C ALA A 60 1.59 -15.99 16.32
N ILE A 61 2.57 -15.15 15.96
CA ILE A 61 3.88 -15.63 15.49
C ILE A 61 4.69 -16.06 16.72
N PRO A 62 5.17 -17.32 16.80
CA PRO A 62 5.96 -17.78 17.92
C PRO A 62 7.26 -16.99 18.10
N GLY A 63 7.73 -16.88 19.34
CA GLY A 63 8.98 -16.21 19.68
C GLY A 63 8.85 -14.68 19.75
N SER A 64 9.98 -14.00 19.67
CA SER A 64 10.04 -12.54 19.82
C SER A 64 9.78 -11.84 18.48
N ALA A 65 8.65 -11.11 18.40
CA ALA A 65 8.34 -10.27 17.25
C ALA A 65 9.46 -9.26 16.93
N LYS A 66 10.14 -8.73 17.96
CA LYS A 66 11.27 -7.82 17.78
C LYS A 66 12.46 -8.50 17.13
N SER A 67 12.73 -9.76 17.47
CA SER A 67 13.80 -10.55 16.87
C SER A 67 13.51 -10.84 15.39
N HIS A 68 12.27 -11.17 15.06
CA HIS A 68 11.85 -11.37 13.66
C HIS A 68 11.96 -10.08 12.84
N ALA A 69 11.53 -8.95 13.40
CA ALA A 69 11.70 -7.64 12.77
C ALA A 69 13.19 -7.29 12.58
N ALA A 70 14.04 -7.57 13.56
CA ALA A 70 15.47 -7.38 13.46
C ALA A 70 16.09 -8.27 12.36
N ALA A 71 15.63 -9.52 12.21
CA ALA A 71 16.07 -10.40 11.13
C ALA A 71 15.67 -9.85 9.75
N LEU A 72 14.47 -9.29 9.60
CA LEU A 72 14.04 -8.61 8.38
C LEU A 72 14.89 -7.37 8.06
N VAL A 73 15.27 -6.60 9.08
CA VAL A 73 16.18 -5.45 8.91
C VAL A 73 17.58 -5.91 8.52
N ALA A 74 18.11 -6.94 9.18
CA ALA A 74 19.42 -7.50 8.87
C ALA A 74 19.50 -8.08 7.45
N ALA A 75 18.42 -8.70 6.97
CA ALA A 75 18.29 -9.19 5.60
C ALA A 75 17.97 -8.08 4.58
N GLY A 76 17.83 -6.82 5.03
CA GLY A 76 17.51 -5.68 4.18
C GLY A 76 16.11 -5.73 3.55
N LEU A 77 15.18 -6.50 4.12
CA LEU A 77 13.78 -6.57 3.69
C LEU A 77 12.97 -5.41 4.29
N TRP A 78 13.29 -5.04 5.53
CA TRP A 78 12.79 -3.85 6.20
C TRP A 78 13.93 -2.86 6.42
N VAL A 79 13.59 -1.57 6.50
CA VAL A 79 14.53 -0.48 6.77
C VAL A 79 14.06 0.23 8.04
N ASP A 80 14.89 0.27 9.07
CA ASP A 80 14.57 1.05 10.28
C ASP A 80 14.63 2.56 9.96
N LYS A 81 13.54 3.26 10.22
CA LYS A 81 13.39 4.71 10.01
C LYS A 81 13.19 5.47 11.32
N GLY A 82 13.48 4.84 12.47
CA GLY A 82 13.33 5.44 13.78
C GLY A 82 12.05 4.97 14.47
N ASP A 83 10.92 5.62 14.21
CA ASP A 83 9.61 5.32 14.81
C ASP A 83 8.82 4.22 14.07
N HIS A 84 9.23 3.89 12.84
CA HIS A 84 8.63 2.86 12.00
C HIS A 84 9.70 2.10 11.20
N TRP A 85 9.28 0.98 10.60
CA TRP A 85 10.03 0.32 9.53
C TRP A 85 9.42 0.64 8.17
N GLY A 86 10.25 0.82 7.15
CA GLY A 86 9.84 0.87 5.75
C GLY A 86 10.09 -0.47 5.06
N ILE A 87 9.13 -0.94 4.25
CA ILE A 87 9.29 -2.15 3.45
C ILE A 87 10.15 -1.85 2.21
N ARG A 88 11.20 -2.63 1.97
CA ARG A 88 12.09 -2.48 0.80
C ARG A 88 11.28 -2.45 -0.50
N SER A 89 11.62 -1.50 -1.38
CA SER A 89 11.04 -1.38 -2.74
C SER A 89 9.51 -1.27 -2.78
N TRP A 90 8.85 -0.89 -1.69
CA TRP A 90 7.39 -0.77 -1.65
C TRP A 90 6.86 0.19 -2.73
N LEU A 91 7.45 1.39 -2.81
CA LEU A 91 7.08 2.44 -3.75
C LEU A 91 7.46 2.13 -5.21
N LYS A 92 8.23 1.07 -5.47
CA LYS A 92 8.48 0.60 -6.84
C LYS A 92 7.20 0.05 -7.48
N TRP A 93 6.31 -0.51 -6.66
CA TRP A 93 5.12 -1.25 -7.11
C TRP A 93 3.81 -0.67 -6.58
N ASN A 94 3.88 0.24 -5.60
CA ASN A 94 2.73 0.88 -4.98
C ASN A 94 2.90 2.39 -5.06
N LEU A 95 1.81 3.09 -5.33
CA LEU A 95 1.79 4.55 -5.28
C LEU A 95 1.98 5.04 -3.84
N SER A 96 2.73 6.13 -3.68
CA SER A 96 2.80 6.86 -2.41
C SER A 96 1.45 7.49 -2.04
N ILE A 97 1.33 7.97 -0.80
CA ILE A 97 0.15 8.74 -0.37
C ILE A 97 -0.09 9.95 -1.29
N GLU A 98 0.99 10.66 -1.63
CA GLU A 98 0.93 11.84 -2.50
C GLU A 98 0.46 11.46 -3.92
N GLU A 99 1.04 10.42 -4.50
CA GLU A 99 0.66 9.93 -5.82
C GLU A 99 -0.79 9.42 -5.84
N GLN A 100 -1.26 8.78 -4.77
CA GLN A 100 -2.66 8.36 -4.65
C GLN A 100 -3.61 9.55 -4.57
N ALA A 101 -3.24 10.60 -3.82
CA ALA A 101 -4.02 11.84 -3.74
C ALA A 101 -4.10 12.52 -5.11
N ALA A 102 -2.97 12.63 -5.82
CA ALA A 102 -2.90 13.17 -7.17
C ALA A 102 -3.75 12.37 -8.15
N GLU A 103 -3.68 11.03 -8.09
CA GLU A 103 -4.48 10.16 -8.95
C GLU A 103 -5.99 10.27 -8.68
N LYS A 104 -6.36 10.37 -7.41
CA LYS A 104 -7.76 10.56 -6.99
C LYS A 104 -8.29 11.90 -7.48
N GLU A 105 -7.51 12.97 -7.36
CA GLU A 105 -7.90 14.28 -7.85
C GLU A 105 -8.00 14.29 -9.37
N ARG A 106 -7.02 13.71 -10.08
CA ARG A 106 -7.08 13.54 -11.54
C ARG A 106 -8.36 12.82 -11.99
N LYS A 107 -8.73 11.73 -11.31
CA LYS A 107 -9.97 10.99 -11.59
C LYS A 107 -11.23 11.81 -11.29
N ARG A 108 -11.22 12.59 -10.20
CA ARG A 108 -12.33 13.48 -9.84
C ARG A 108 -12.54 14.54 -10.92
N LEU A 109 -11.47 15.22 -11.35
CA LEU A 109 -11.51 16.23 -12.40
C LEU A 109 -11.98 15.63 -13.74
N GLY A 110 -11.44 14.46 -14.11
CA GLY A 110 -11.86 13.75 -15.32
C GLY A 110 -13.34 13.32 -15.30
N ALA A 111 -13.85 12.91 -14.12
CA ALA A 111 -15.26 12.60 -13.95
C ALA A 111 -16.16 13.84 -14.09
N ILE A 112 -15.74 14.99 -13.52
CA ILE A 112 -16.46 16.25 -13.69
C ILE A 112 -16.52 16.65 -15.17
N LEU A 113 -15.40 16.59 -15.89
CA LEU A 113 -15.34 16.89 -17.32
C LEU A 113 -16.21 15.93 -18.14
N THR A 114 -16.16 14.64 -17.83
CA THR A 114 -16.98 13.62 -18.53
C THR A 114 -18.47 13.85 -18.29
N ASN A 115 -18.86 14.16 -17.05
CA ASN A 115 -20.25 14.45 -16.72
C ASN A 115 -20.71 15.76 -17.36
N HIS A 116 -19.84 16.77 -17.44
CA HIS A 116 -20.15 18.02 -18.12
C HIS A 116 -20.46 17.80 -19.60
N LYS A 117 -19.66 16.99 -20.30
CA LYS A 117 -19.88 16.64 -21.71
C LYS A 117 -21.17 15.86 -21.97
N LYS A 118 -21.80 15.27 -20.94
CA LYS A 118 -23.01 14.44 -21.10
C LYS A 118 -24.32 15.23 -21.02
N HIS A 119 -24.33 16.41 -20.42
CA HIS A 119 -25.55 17.21 -20.31
C HIS A 119 -25.50 18.36 -21.34
N ALA A 120 -26.57 18.51 -22.13
CA ALA A 120 -26.66 19.54 -23.16
C ALA A 120 -27.05 20.91 -22.59
N GLU A 121 -27.82 20.91 -21.51
CA GLU A 121 -28.28 22.12 -20.83
C GLU A 121 -27.38 22.47 -19.65
N ARG A 122 -27.46 23.71 -19.20
CA ARG A 122 -26.71 24.16 -18.03
C ARG A 122 -27.26 23.49 -16.77
N VAL A 123 -26.41 22.74 -16.07
CA VAL A 123 -26.77 22.07 -14.81
C VAL A 123 -26.14 22.82 -13.63
N GLU A 124 -26.96 23.22 -12.65
CA GLU A 124 -26.52 23.99 -11.48
C GLU A 124 -25.55 23.22 -10.57
N SER A 125 -25.66 21.89 -10.52
CA SER A 125 -24.74 21.04 -9.76
C SER A 125 -23.39 20.80 -10.47
N CYS A 126 -23.23 21.25 -11.71
CA CYS A 126 -22.00 21.08 -12.49
C CYS A 126 -21.03 22.25 -12.25
N PRO A 127 -19.84 22.01 -11.64
CA PRO A 127 -18.87 23.07 -11.35
C PRO A 127 -18.40 23.84 -12.59
N ILE A 128 -18.29 23.17 -13.74
CA ILE A 128 -17.90 23.79 -15.02
C ILE A 128 -18.99 24.75 -15.51
N CYS A 129 -20.28 24.37 -15.43
CA CYS A 129 -21.40 25.25 -15.79
C CYS A 129 -21.54 26.47 -14.88
N ARG A 130 -21.07 26.37 -13.64
CA ARG A 130 -21.03 27.49 -12.69
C ARG A 130 -19.83 28.41 -12.90
N GLY A 131 -18.84 28.02 -13.71
CA GLY A 131 -17.61 28.78 -13.93
C GLY A 131 -16.60 28.66 -12.79
N GLU A 132 -16.79 27.70 -11.86
CA GLU A 132 -15.87 27.43 -10.75
C GLU A 132 -14.61 26.69 -11.22
N MET A 133 -14.64 26.14 -12.43
CA MET A 133 -13.58 25.31 -13.00
C MET A 133 -13.58 25.42 -14.53
N SER A 134 -12.40 25.45 -15.14
CA SER A 134 -12.25 25.40 -16.59
C SER A 134 -12.45 23.98 -17.12
N ALA A 135 -13.07 23.86 -18.29
CA ALA A 135 -13.22 22.59 -19.01
C ALA A 135 -11.91 22.12 -19.65
#